data_AF-A0A530LR22-F1
#
_entry.id   AF-A0A530LR22-F1
#
_cell.length_a   1.000
_cell.length_b   1.000
_cell.length_c   1.000
_cell.angle_alpha   90.00
_cell.angle_beta   90.00
_cell.angle_gamma   90.00
#
_symmetry.space_group_name_H-M   'P 1'
#
loop_
_entity.id
_entity.type
_entity.pdbx_description
1 polymer ?
#
loop_
_entity_poly.entity_id
_entity_poly.type
_entity_poly.pdbx_seq_one_letter_code
_entity_poly.pdbx_strand_id
1 'polypeptide(L)' 'MDITTFRATQEPIKDLYRKDARAALLTLKAKGSADDSKITCKVETGRGLALAGIHPKAGGSGQELCSGDMLLE' A
#
# COMPACT_ATOMS: atom_id res chain seq x y z
N MET A 1 20.08 -1.53 13.79
CA MET A 1 21.06 -1.84 12.73
C MET A 1 21.77 -0.55 12.37
N ASP A 2 23.10 -0.52 12.38
CA ASP A 2 23.89 0.63 11.93
C ASP A 2 24.08 0.62 10.40
N ILE A 3 24.61 1.71 9.84
CA ILE A 3 24.75 1.89 8.39
C ILE A 3 25.69 0.86 7.74
N THR A 4 26.72 0.42 8.45
CA THR A 4 27.70 -0.56 7.93
C THR A 4 27.02 -1.92 7.80
N THR A 5 26.33 -2.34 8.87
CA THR A 5 25.56 -3.60 8.88
C THR A 5 24.44 -3.59 7.84
N PHE A 6 23.77 -2.45 7.64
CA PHE A 6 22.75 -2.31 6.57
C PHE A 6 23.34 -2.48 5.18
N ARG A 7 24.47 -1.81 4.87
CA ARG A 7 25.13 -1.92 3.56
C ARG A 7 25.63 -3.33 3.29
N ALA A 8 26.22 -3.99 4.29
CA ALA A 8 26.64 -5.40 4.18
C ALA A 8 25.45 -6.33 3.88
N THR A 9 24.29 -6.08 4.49
CA THR A 9 23.06 -6.84 4.22
C THR A 9 22.54 -6.61 2.80
N GLN A 10 22.68 -5.40 2.26
CA GLN A 10 22.22 -5.06 0.91
C GLN A 10 23.09 -5.62 -0.22
N GLU A 11 24.40 -5.78 -0.01
CA GLU A 11 25.32 -6.14 -1.11
C GLU A 11 24.91 -7.41 -1.88
N PRO A 12 24.56 -8.54 -1.24
CA PRO A 12 24.10 -9.71 -1.98
C PRO A 12 22.82 -9.47 -2.78
N ILE A 13 21.91 -8.62 -2.28
CA ILE A 13 20.66 -8.26 -2.96
C ILE A 13 20.97 -7.39 -4.19
N LYS A 14 21.91 -6.44 -4.07
CA LYS A 14 22.35 -5.58 -5.18
C LYS A 14 23.02 -6.40 -6.27
N ASP A 15 23.87 -7.35 -5.90
CA ASP A 15 24.52 -8.25 -6.87
C ASP A 15 23.52 -9.12 -7.61
N LEU A 16 22.48 -9.61 -6.93
CA LEU A 16 21.38 -10.32 -7.57
C LEU A 16 20.67 -9.43 -8.59
N TYR A 17 20.27 -8.22 -8.20
CA TYR A 17 19.50 -7.33 -9.07
C TYR A 17 20.31 -6.80 -10.26
N ARG A 18 21.64 -6.65 -10.11
CA ARG A 18 22.54 -6.33 -11.24
C ARG A 18 22.60 -7.45 -12.28
N LYS A 19 22.53 -8.72 -11.84
CA LYS A 19 22.56 -9.91 -12.71
C LYS A 19 21.19 -10.20 -13.33
N ASP A 20 20.14 -10.02 -12.54
CA ASP A 20 18.75 -10.21 -12.96
C ASP A 20 17.85 -9.12 -12.38
N ALA A 21 17.55 -8.11 -13.19
CA ALA A 21 16.66 -7.03 -12.81
C ALA A 21 15.23 -7.50 -12.50
N ARG A 22 14.78 -8.65 -13.02
CA ARG A 22 13.44 -9.17 -12.74
C ARG A 22 13.28 -9.62 -11.29
N ALA A 23 14.38 -10.03 -10.64
CA ALA A 23 14.38 -10.38 -9.23
C ALA A 23 14.01 -9.20 -8.30
N ALA A 24 14.11 -7.96 -8.79
CA ALA A 24 13.70 -6.76 -8.05
C ALA A 24 12.20 -6.45 -8.16
N LEU A 25 11.45 -7.16 -9.01
CA LEU A 25 10.03 -6.88 -9.24
C LEU A 25 9.16 -7.52 -8.16
N LEU A 26 8.42 -6.68 -7.42
CA LEU A 26 7.38 -7.10 -6.48
C LEU A 26 6.03 -6.56 -6.94
N THR A 27 5.03 -7.42 -7.04
CA THR A 27 3.65 -7.01 -7.30
C THR A 27 2.88 -6.94 -6.00
N LEU A 28 2.48 -5.74 -5.59
CA LEU A 28 1.52 -5.54 -4.49
C LEU A 28 0.10 -5.68 -5.02
N LYS A 29 -0.78 -6.32 -4.24
CA LYS A 29 -2.19 -6.53 -4.59
C LYS A 29 -3.06 -6.20 -3.38
N ALA A 30 -4.20 -5.59 -3.64
CA ALA A 30 -5.29 -5.41 -2.69
C ALA A 30 -6.59 -5.83 -3.37
N LYS A 31 -7.57 -6.27 -2.58
CA LYS A 31 -8.92 -6.56 -3.05
C LYS A 31 -9.89 -5.63 -2.35
N GLY A 32 -10.95 -5.24 -3.04
CA GLY A 32 -12.03 -4.50 -2.43
C GLY A 32 -13.40 -4.97 -2.92
N SER A 33 -14.41 -4.76 -2.08
CA SER A 33 -15.81 -5.00 -2.40
C SER A 33 -16.60 -3.72 -2.15
N ALA A 34 -17.30 -3.25 -3.18
CA ALA A 34 -18.30 -2.19 -3.06
C ALA A 34 -19.63 -2.79 -2.58
N ASP A 35 -20.40 -2.00 -1.84
CA ASP A 35 -21.77 -2.31 -1.43
C ASP A 35 -22.70 -1.39 -2.22
N ASP A 36 -23.59 -1.93 -3.06
CA ASP A 36 -24.48 -1.13 -3.92
C ASP A 36 -25.42 -0.20 -3.14
N SER A 37 -25.60 -0.43 -1.83
CA SER A 37 -26.39 0.43 -0.95
C SER A 37 -25.60 1.63 -0.39
N LYS A 38 -24.28 1.68 -0.58
CA LYS A 38 -23.39 2.69 0.00
C LYS A 38 -22.35 3.18 -1.00
N ILE A 39 -21.99 4.46 -0.91
CA ILE A 39 -20.87 5.01 -1.70
C ILE A 39 -19.55 4.75 -0.94
N THR A 40 -19.30 3.48 -0.58
CA THR A 40 -18.11 3.04 0.16
C THR A 40 -17.58 1.70 -0.38
N CYS A 41 -16.29 1.47 -0.19
CA CYS A 41 -15.62 0.24 -0.61
C CYS A 41 -14.82 -0.34 0.55
N LYS A 42 -15.07 -1.60 0.89
CA LYS A 42 -14.25 -2.31 1.86
C LYS A 42 -13.00 -2.81 1.16
N VAL A 43 -11.82 -2.41 1.61
CA VAL A 43 -10.52 -2.75 1.00
C VAL A 43 -9.70 -3.58 1.97
N GLU A 44 -9.25 -4.76 1.53
CA GLU A 44 -8.30 -5.59 2.27
C GLU A 44 -6.89 -5.02 2.09
N THR A 45 -6.31 -4.56 3.20
CA THR A 45 -4.96 -4.00 3.25
C THR A 45 -4.04 -4.89 4.09
N GLY A 46 -2.72 -4.64 4.01
CA GLY A 46 -1.75 -5.30 4.89
C GLY A 46 -1.94 -5.01 6.38
N ARG A 47 -2.76 -4.01 6.73
CA ARG A 47 -3.10 -3.64 8.11
C ARG A 47 -4.51 -4.09 8.54
N GLY A 48 -5.23 -4.80 7.66
CA GLY A 48 -6.61 -5.24 7.88
C GLY A 48 -7.60 -4.59 6.94
N LEU A 49 -8.89 -4.69 7.27
CA LEU A 49 -9.98 -4.16 6.46
C LEU A 49 -10.10 -2.64 6.65
N ALA A 50 -9.96 -1.89 5.56
CA ALA A 50 -10.17 -0.45 5.52
C ALA A 50 -11.52 -0.12 4.87
N LEU A 51 -12.26 0.85 5.40
CA LEU A 51 -13.47 1.37 4.76
C LEU A 51 -13.12 2.62 3.96
N ALA A 52 -13.08 2.49 2.64
CA ALA A 52 -12.82 3.56 1.69
C ALA A 52 -14.10 4.35 1.39
N GLY A 53 -13.97 5.67 1.27
CA GLY A 53 -15.07 6.52 0.84
C GLY A 53 -14.60 7.79 0.12
N ILE A 54 -15.57 8.66 -0.14
CA ILE A 54 -15.33 9.90 -0.91
C ILE A 54 -14.71 10.94 0.01
N HIS A 55 -13.73 11.69 -0.50
CA HIS A 55 -13.12 12.79 0.23
C HIS A 55 -14.15 13.91 0.48
N PRO A 56 -14.13 14.62 1.63
CA PRO A 56 -14.98 15.79 1.88
C PRO A 56 -14.96 16.87 0.78
N LYS A 57 -13.82 17.15 0.14
CA LYS A 57 -13.70 18.12 -0.97
C LYS A 57 -14.35 17.63 -2.27
N ALA A 58 -14.73 16.37 -2.34
CA ALA A 58 -15.48 15.75 -3.43
C ALA A 58 -16.92 15.38 -2.99
N GLY A 59 -17.40 15.89 -1.85
CA GLY A 59 -18.76 15.69 -1.36
C GLY A 59 -18.98 14.49 -0.43
N GLY A 60 -17.91 13.86 0.06
CA GLY A 60 -18.03 12.77 1.03
C GLY A 60 -18.21 13.21 2.48
N SER A 61 -18.56 12.26 3.34
CA SER A 61 -18.89 12.50 4.75
C SER A 61 -17.66 12.81 5.62
N GLY A 62 -16.48 12.33 5.22
CA GLY A 62 -15.26 12.36 6.02
C GLY A 62 -15.19 11.30 7.12
N GLN A 63 -16.16 10.38 7.20
CA GLN A 63 -16.16 9.26 8.15
C GLN A 63 -15.35 8.06 7.65
N GLU A 64 -15.26 7.91 6.33
CA GLU A 64 -14.48 6.88 5.66
C GLU A 64 -13.11 7.39 5.20
N LEU A 65 -12.17 6.46 5.01
CA LEU A 65 -10.82 6.77 4.58
C LEU A 65 -10.79 7.16 3.10
N CYS A 66 -10.21 8.31 2.78
CA CYS A 66 -9.88 8.64 1.39
C CYS A 66 -8.53 8.03 0.99
N SER A 67 -8.16 8.12 -0.29
CA SER A 67 -6.86 7.62 -0.78
C SER A 67 -5.66 8.33 -0.14
N GLY A 68 -5.84 9.57 0.32
CA GLY A 68 -4.82 10.31 1.08
C GLY A 68 -4.63 9.73 2.47
N ASP A 69 -5.73 9.52 3.21
CA ASP A 69 -5.69 8.93 4.55
C ASP A 69 -5.07 7.53 4.50
N MET A 70 -5.44 6.72 3.51
CA MET A 70 -4.86 5.38 3.30
C MET A 70 -3.35 5.37 3.02
N LEU A 71 -2.80 6.47 2.50
CA LEU A 71 -1.37 6.60 2.25
C LEU A 71 -0.62 7.11 3.48
N LEU A 72 -1.23 8.03 4.24
CA LEU A 72 -0.61 8.74 5.35
C LEU A 72 -0.71 7.98 6.68
N GLU A 73 -1.73 7.13 6.84
CA GLU A 73 -1.96 6.32 8.03
C GLU A 73 -1.39 4.91 7.87
#